data_AF-A0A316TGU6-F1
#
_entry.id   AF-A0A316TGU6-F1
#
_cell.length_a   1.000
_cell.length_b   1.000
_cell.length_c   1.000
_cell.angle_alpha   90.00
_cell.angle_beta   90.00
_cell.angle_gamma   90.00
#
_symmetry.space_group_name_H-M   'P 1'
#
loop_
_entity.id
_entity.type
_entity.pdbx_description
1 polymer ?
#
loop_
_entity_poly.entity_id
_entity_poly.type
_entity_poly.pdbx_seq_one_letter_code
_entity_poly.pdbx_strand_id
1 'polypeptide(L)'
;MAKRPRSHGFAAFAPEDVADARAGRPPGDLRSYGEERGLEWLDRARPLGFTAASPGFDEYRFSVLRGMLPGGRHGVLMHQLLEVPVTGSPNVSGRLYGSVVRSGGSWWRPRLPNRTDIPIIGDFLDPPTDDSPREPFDTDAVWIPTTAVACLVPESVLPLFLTRLDRRDKLAPYDFDQRRDLSAHGAPDWRLRTHGRPVSDALVDRLLTPAVQEVLGRRSHDPYFGLLVLRGTLVVRRNGFVLDPTELDRLAVDTCTLADALRGACLPELAPRPLTEPLPSPRSEHPEVTPAWRDGYIRVATRLGLAMEDPDELHRAFPSLPLPGRVVAAMAGDLGGGVHGRLVYAAELNLAASERARGAVLLAAAPGSPETPASGVRHDDWRLVHHTRAGTHVLVSTMTAGFYPEEQEGLVERALAFARAGGLLSR
;
A
#
# COMPACT_ATOMS: atom_id res chain seq x y z
N MET A 1 22.91 21.71 -4.83
CA MET A 1 21.81 22.39 -5.55
C MET A 1 21.13 21.37 -6.45
N ALA A 2 19.88 20.97 -6.17
CA ALA A 2 19.14 20.10 -7.08
C ALA A 2 18.95 20.81 -8.43
N LYS A 3 19.28 20.13 -9.55
CA LYS A 3 19.00 20.64 -10.90
C LYS A 3 17.53 21.07 -10.96
N ARG A 4 17.26 22.26 -11.53
CA ARG A 4 15.89 22.66 -11.90
C ARG A 4 15.25 21.48 -12.65
N PRO A 5 14.05 21.01 -12.28
CA PRO A 5 13.40 19.96 -13.04
C PRO A 5 13.34 20.40 -14.50
N ARG A 6 13.66 19.49 -15.43
CA ARG A 6 13.30 19.63 -16.84
C ARG A 6 11.82 20.04 -16.88
N SER A 7 11.41 20.90 -17.81
CA SER A 7 9.99 21.26 -17.93
C SER A 7 9.13 19.99 -18.01
N HIS A 8 8.39 19.68 -16.95
CA HIS A 8 7.54 18.49 -16.89
C HIS A 8 6.11 18.85 -17.31
N GLY A 9 5.31 17.83 -17.65
CA GLY A 9 3.87 18.03 -17.81
C GLY A 9 3.24 18.40 -16.46
N PHE A 10 2.21 19.21 -16.42
CA PHE A 10 1.53 19.51 -15.16
C PHE A 10 0.05 19.78 -15.38
N ALA A 11 -0.75 19.51 -14.36
CA ALA A 11 -2.15 19.88 -14.32
C ALA A 11 -2.57 20.04 -12.85
N ALA A 12 -3.71 20.68 -12.64
CA ALA A 12 -4.28 20.87 -11.32
C ALA A 12 -5.76 20.48 -11.30
N PHE A 13 -6.25 19.94 -10.18
CA PHE A 13 -7.68 19.68 -10.00
C PHE A 13 -8.47 20.96 -9.67
N ALA A 14 -7.80 21.99 -9.14
CA ALA A 14 -8.37 23.29 -8.81
C ALA A 14 -7.51 24.42 -9.40
N PRO A 15 -8.09 25.59 -9.73
CA PRO A 15 -7.35 26.70 -10.31
C PRO A 15 -6.26 27.27 -9.38
N GLU A 16 -6.49 27.25 -8.08
CA GLU A 16 -5.54 27.69 -7.05
C GLU A 16 -4.26 26.82 -7.00
N ASP A 17 -4.35 25.54 -7.36
CA ASP A 17 -3.23 24.58 -7.33
C ASP A 17 -2.32 24.68 -8.57
N VAL A 18 -2.63 25.53 -9.56
CA VAL A 18 -1.88 25.61 -10.83
C VAL A 18 -0.44 26.07 -10.64
N ALA A 19 -0.19 27.00 -9.71
CA ALA A 19 1.17 27.48 -9.42
C ALA A 19 2.05 26.35 -8.85
N ASP A 20 1.50 25.58 -7.92
CA ASP A 20 2.16 24.43 -7.30
C ASP A 20 2.41 23.30 -8.32
N ALA A 21 1.42 23.02 -9.18
CA ALA A 21 1.55 22.04 -10.25
C ALA A 21 2.70 22.39 -11.22
N ARG A 22 2.77 23.66 -11.63
CA ARG A 22 3.85 24.18 -12.48
C ARG A 22 5.21 24.12 -11.78
N ALA A 23 5.25 24.42 -10.48
CA ALA A 23 6.47 24.35 -9.69
C ALA A 23 6.95 22.91 -9.47
N GLY A 24 6.03 21.94 -9.46
CA GLY A 24 6.32 20.52 -9.24
C GLY A 24 6.77 20.21 -7.81
N ARG A 25 6.45 21.07 -6.83
CA ARG A 25 6.83 20.91 -5.42
C ARG A 25 5.92 21.76 -4.52
N PRO A 26 5.75 21.39 -3.23
CA PRO A 26 4.96 22.18 -2.30
C PRO A 26 5.63 23.54 -1.99
N PRO A 27 4.83 24.57 -1.67
CA PRO A 27 5.33 25.89 -1.30
C PRO A 27 5.96 25.93 0.10
N GLY A 28 5.71 24.91 0.93
CA GLY A 28 6.28 24.72 2.27
C GLY A 28 6.40 23.25 2.65
N ASP A 29 6.96 22.98 3.82
CA ASP A 29 7.07 21.63 4.37
C ASP A 29 6.10 21.39 5.55
N LEU A 30 6.08 20.17 6.08
CA LEU A 30 5.19 19.78 7.19
C LEU A 30 5.94 19.52 8.50
N ARG A 31 7.17 20.06 8.67
CA ARG A 31 7.99 19.73 9.85
C ARG A 31 7.34 20.18 11.16
N SER A 32 6.90 21.45 11.23
CA SER A 32 6.24 21.98 12.43
C SER A 32 4.96 21.22 12.78
N TYR A 33 4.17 20.85 11.77
CA TYR A 33 2.98 20.02 11.96
C TYR A 33 3.35 18.65 12.54
N GLY A 34 4.39 18.01 11.99
CA GLY A 34 4.87 16.72 12.48
C GLY A 34 5.37 16.77 13.91
N GLU A 35 6.18 17.78 14.26
CA GLU A 35 6.72 17.99 15.60
C GLU A 35 5.61 18.14 16.65
N GLU A 36 4.58 18.97 16.37
CA GLU A 36 3.46 19.20 17.29
C GLU A 36 2.64 17.92 17.57
N ARG A 37 2.60 16.98 16.61
CA ARG A 37 1.82 15.73 16.70
C ARG A 37 2.66 14.50 17.02
N GLY A 38 3.97 14.68 17.27
CA GLY A 38 4.89 13.57 17.51
C GLY A 38 5.03 12.62 16.32
N LEU A 39 4.86 13.13 15.09
CA LEU A 39 5.07 12.38 13.86
C LEU A 39 6.54 12.46 13.46
N GLU A 40 7.12 11.33 13.11
CA GLU A 40 8.49 11.22 12.62
C GLU A 40 8.61 11.85 11.24
N TRP A 41 9.54 12.80 11.11
CA TRP A 41 9.89 13.44 9.85
C TRP A 41 10.83 12.56 9.02
N LEU A 42 10.34 12.11 7.87
CA LEU A 42 11.08 11.30 6.90
C LEU A 42 11.52 12.10 5.66
N ASP A 43 11.06 13.35 5.52
CA ASP A 43 11.25 14.22 4.34
C ASP A 43 10.84 13.54 3.03
N ARG A 44 11.80 12.94 2.33
CA ARG A 44 11.60 12.21 1.07
C ARG A 44 11.86 10.73 1.21
N ALA A 45 12.24 10.21 2.37
CA ALA A 45 12.53 8.80 2.54
C ALA A 45 11.25 7.95 2.36
N ARG A 46 11.42 6.75 1.81
CA ARG A 46 10.31 5.82 1.59
C ARG A 46 9.87 5.23 2.93
N PRO A 47 8.61 5.44 3.36
CA PRO A 47 8.15 4.89 4.62
C PRO A 47 8.03 3.37 4.52
N LEU A 48 8.83 2.66 5.30
CA LEU A 48 8.77 1.21 5.44
C LEU A 48 7.33 0.76 5.74
N GLY A 49 6.83 -0.20 4.95
CA GLY A 49 5.49 -0.76 5.10
C GLY A 49 4.37 0.05 4.43
N PHE A 50 4.68 1.21 3.85
CA PHE A 50 3.73 2.07 3.13
C PHE A 50 4.21 2.35 1.70
N THR A 51 4.94 1.41 1.11
CA THR A 51 5.46 1.55 -0.25
C THR A 51 4.33 1.68 -1.27
N ALA A 52 3.20 0.98 -1.06
CA ALA A 52 2.02 1.08 -1.91
C ALA A 52 1.42 2.50 -1.96
N ALA A 53 1.60 3.29 -0.90
CA ALA A 53 1.17 4.68 -0.84
C ALA A 53 2.15 5.65 -1.48
N SER A 54 3.40 5.22 -1.71
CA SER A 54 4.46 6.08 -2.26
C SER A 54 4.37 6.15 -3.78
N PRO A 55 4.66 7.31 -4.38
CA PRO A 55 4.84 7.39 -5.82
C PRO A 55 6.04 6.55 -6.29
N GLY A 56 6.07 6.22 -7.59
CA GLY A 56 7.13 5.41 -8.19
C GLY A 56 8.52 6.01 -8.01
N PHE A 57 8.62 7.34 -8.11
CA PHE A 57 9.87 8.11 -8.00
C PHE A 57 9.90 8.97 -6.74
N ASP A 58 11.09 9.11 -6.15
CA ASP A 58 11.28 9.87 -4.91
C ASP A 58 11.15 11.39 -5.14
N GLU A 59 11.36 11.87 -6.37
CA GLU A 59 11.16 13.26 -6.80
C GLU A 59 9.69 13.70 -6.73
N TYR A 60 8.75 12.75 -6.69
CA TYR A 60 7.33 13.03 -6.62
C TYR A 60 6.83 13.08 -5.17
N ARG A 61 7.70 12.85 -4.18
CA ARG A 61 7.35 12.73 -2.76
C ARG A 61 8.00 13.83 -1.94
N PHE A 62 7.21 14.44 -1.06
CA PHE A 62 7.63 15.54 -0.21
C PHE A 62 6.96 15.43 1.17
N SER A 63 7.61 15.98 2.19
CA SER A 63 7.02 16.15 3.52
C SER A 63 6.43 14.87 4.12
N VAL A 64 7.14 13.75 3.98
CA VAL A 64 6.69 12.47 4.52
C VAL A 64 6.79 12.49 6.03
N LEU A 65 5.66 12.23 6.68
CA LEU A 65 5.49 12.05 8.10
C LEU A 65 5.01 10.63 8.39
N ARG A 66 5.48 10.03 9.48
CA ARG A 66 5.04 8.70 9.94
C ARG A 66 4.73 8.73 11.43
N GLY A 67 3.65 8.09 11.85
CA GLY A 67 3.36 7.95 13.27
C GLY A 67 1.90 7.63 13.55
N MET A 68 1.47 7.91 14.77
CA MET A 68 0.06 7.84 15.14
C MET A 68 -0.68 9.05 14.58
N LEU A 69 -1.53 8.81 13.59
CA LEU A 69 -2.31 9.84 12.95
C LEU A 69 -3.40 10.38 13.89
N PRO A 70 -3.80 11.65 13.75
CA PRO A 70 -5.09 12.12 14.25
C PRO A 70 -6.19 11.16 13.76
N GLY A 71 -6.93 10.56 14.70
CA GLY A 71 -7.86 9.45 14.41
C GLY A 71 -7.39 8.08 14.91
N GLY A 72 -6.17 7.97 15.44
CA GLY A 72 -5.76 6.83 16.27
C GLY A 72 -5.21 5.61 15.52
N ARG A 73 -4.90 5.71 14.22
CA ARG A 73 -4.19 4.66 13.48
C ARG A 73 -2.76 5.04 13.19
N HIS A 74 -1.86 4.04 13.17
CA HIS A 74 -0.51 4.24 12.67
C HIS A 74 -0.53 4.33 11.14
N GLY A 75 0.14 5.35 10.60
CA GLY A 75 0.11 5.62 9.18
C GLY A 75 1.16 6.63 8.74
N VAL A 76 1.01 7.08 7.50
CA VAL A 76 1.84 8.11 6.89
C VAL A 76 1.00 9.23 6.33
N LEU A 77 1.54 10.44 6.36
CA LEU A 77 1.00 11.62 5.70
C LEU A 77 2.11 12.20 4.82
N MET A 78 1.80 12.56 3.58
CA MET A 78 2.79 13.14 2.68
C MET A 78 2.16 14.05 1.63
N HIS A 79 2.96 14.98 1.12
CA HIS A 79 2.69 15.63 -0.15
C HIS A 79 3.25 14.77 -1.28
N GLN A 80 2.49 14.62 -2.36
CA GLN A 80 2.94 13.89 -3.52
C GLN A 80 2.38 14.44 -4.83
N LEU A 81 3.14 14.28 -5.90
CA LEU A 81 2.66 14.47 -7.26
C LEU A 81 1.98 13.19 -7.74
N LEU A 82 0.68 13.27 -7.99
CA LEU A 82 -0.07 12.22 -8.65
C LEU A 82 0.26 12.24 -10.15
N GLU A 83 0.99 11.22 -10.60
CA GLU A 83 1.27 11.00 -12.02
C GLU A 83 0.03 10.43 -12.72
N VAL A 84 -0.50 11.17 -13.69
CA VAL A 84 -1.62 10.77 -14.53
C VAL A 84 -1.12 10.59 -15.97
N PRO A 85 -1.22 9.38 -16.54
CA PRO A 85 -0.77 9.14 -17.91
C PRO A 85 -1.57 9.96 -18.92
N VAL A 86 -0.97 10.25 -20.06
CA VAL A 86 -1.58 10.99 -21.16
C VAL A 86 -1.69 10.11 -22.40
N THR A 87 -2.90 10.04 -22.95
CA THR A 87 -3.20 9.42 -24.25
C THR A 87 -4.00 10.42 -25.08
N GLY A 88 -3.31 11.32 -25.77
CA GLY A 88 -3.90 12.52 -26.39
C GLY A 88 -4.24 13.61 -25.37
N SER A 89 -4.90 13.25 -24.27
CA SER A 89 -5.19 14.10 -23.11
C SER A 89 -4.90 13.35 -21.80
N PRO A 90 -4.77 14.06 -20.66
CA PRO A 90 -4.65 13.42 -19.35
C PRO A 90 -5.77 12.40 -19.12
N ASN A 91 -5.38 11.21 -18.67
CA ASN A 91 -6.24 10.06 -18.54
C ASN A 91 -6.98 10.05 -17.19
N VAL A 92 -7.71 11.14 -16.94
CA VAL A 92 -8.52 11.36 -15.75
C VAL A 92 -9.77 12.13 -16.15
N SER A 93 -10.94 11.67 -15.70
CA SER A 93 -12.21 12.36 -15.99
C SER A 93 -12.38 13.56 -15.08
N GLY A 94 -13.11 14.58 -15.53
CA GLY A 94 -13.37 15.81 -14.78
C GLY A 94 -12.50 16.97 -15.23
N ARG A 95 -12.79 18.17 -14.75
CA ARG A 95 -12.07 19.38 -15.16
C ARG A 95 -10.65 19.39 -14.57
N LEU A 96 -9.68 19.77 -15.40
CA LEU A 96 -8.32 20.09 -15.01
C LEU A 96 -8.01 21.55 -15.35
N TYR A 97 -7.09 22.14 -14.61
CA TYR A 97 -6.64 23.53 -14.76
C TYR A 97 -5.15 23.58 -15.07
N GLY A 98 -4.74 24.57 -15.87
CA GLY A 98 -3.33 24.80 -16.22
C GLY A 98 -2.65 23.63 -16.95
N SER A 99 -3.41 22.74 -17.59
CA SER A 99 -2.89 21.50 -18.16
C SER A 99 -1.85 21.77 -19.27
N VAL A 100 -0.61 21.38 -19.01
CA VAL A 100 0.48 21.32 -20.00
C VAL A 100 0.91 19.86 -20.11
N VAL A 101 0.71 19.28 -21.28
CA VAL A 101 1.16 17.91 -21.59
C VAL A 101 2.54 18.01 -22.24
N ARG A 102 3.49 17.23 -21.74
CA ARG A 102 4.73 16.96 -22.47
C ARG A 102 4.59 15.57 -23.09
N SER A 103 4.39 15.52 -24.40
CA SER A 103 4.47 14.26 -25.15
C SER A 103 5.88 14.10 -25.71
N GLY A 104 6.55 13.01 -25.33
CA GLY A 104 7.82 12.61 -25.89
C GLY A 104 7.65 12.07 -27.30
N GLY A 105 7.28 12.93 -28.25
CA GLY A 105 7.34 12.75 -29.70
C GLY A 105 7.34 11.31 -30.23
N SER A 106 6.26 10.56 -30.06
CA SER A 106 5.89 9.45 -30.94
C SER A 106 4.44 9.02 -30.71
N TRP A 107 3.54 9.45 -31.59
CA TRP A 107 2.13 9.05 -31.61
C TRP A 107 1.91 7.53 -31.79
N TRP A 108 2.94 6.76 -32.17
CA TRP A 108 2.84 5.30 -32.37
C TRP A 108 3.36 4.47 -31.17
N ARG A 109 3.95 5.07 -30.12
CA ARG A 109 4.41 4.37 -28.91
C ARG A 109 4.25 5.22 -27.64
N PRO A 110 3.10 5.16 -26.94
CA PRO A 110 2.96 5.85 -25.65
C PRO A 110 3.96 5.30 -24.63
N ARG A 111 4.77 6.18 -24.02
CA ARG A 111 5.62 5.81 -22.88
C ARG A 111 4.77 5.80 -21.62
N LEU A 112 4.18 4.64 -21.35
CA LEU A 112 3.35 4.39 -20.16
C LEU A 112 4.18 4.60 -18.87
N PRO A 113 3.59 5.14 -17.79
CA PRO A 113 4.29 5.39 -16.54
C PRO A 113 4.80 4.09 -15.89
N ASN A 114 6.01 4.10 -15.34
CA ASN A 114 6.50 2.98 -14.53
C ASN A 114 5.83 3.03 -13.16
N ARG A 115 4.83 2.18 -13.00
CA ARG A 115 4.00 2.14 -11.82
C ARG A 115 3.97 0.69 -11.37
N THR A 116 4.96 0.35 -10.55
CA THR A 116 5.11 -0.95 -9.90
C THR A 116 3.95 -1.27 -8.94
N ASP A 117 3.11 -0.28 -8.61
CA ASP A 117 1.88 -0.43 -7.82
C ASP A 117 0.70 -1.03 -8.62
N ILE A 118 0.73 -1.01 -9.96
CA ILE A 118 -0.38 -1.49 -10.81
C ILE A 118 -0.34 -3.03 -10.87
N PRO A 119 -1.48 -3.74 -10.78
CA PRO A 119 -1.56 -5.11 -11.31
C PRO A 119 -1.13 -5.16 -12.78
N ILE A 120 -0.49 -6.23 -13.23
CA ILE A 120 -0.38 -6.52 -14.67
C ILE A 120 -1.80 -6.79 -15.16
N ILE A 121 -2.51 -5.76 -15.64
CA ILE A 121 -3.76 -5.90 -16.37
C ILE A 121 -3.35 -6.34 -17.78
N GLY A 122 -3.71 -7.55 -18.16
CA GLY A 122 -3.27 -8.23 -19.38
C GLY A 122 -3.29 -7.34 -20.64
N ASP A 123 -2.31 -7.58 -21.52
CA ASP A 123 -2.13 -7.18 -22.92
C ASP A 123 -2.30 -5.70 -23.33
N PHE A 124 -2.78 -4.80 -22.45
CA PHE A 124 -2.89 -3.36 -22.73
C PHE A 124 -1.66 -2.56 -22.29
N LEU A 125 -0.82 -3.16 -21.44
CA LEU A 125 0.41 -2.58 -20.91
C LEU A 125 1.51 -3.64 -21.04
N ASP A 126 1.82 -4.09 -22.26
CA ASP A 126 3.16 -4.60 -22.51
C ASP A 126 4.11 -3.44 -22.19
N PRO A 127 4.85 -3.44 -21.05
CA PRO A 127 5.82 -2.39 -20.83
C PRO A 127 6.79 -2.48 -22.02
N PRO A 128 7.07 -1.37 -22.73
CA PRO A 128 8.07 -1.43 -23.78
C PRO A 128 9.34 -2.07 -23.22
N THR A 129 9.89 -3.03 -23.97
CA THR A 129 11.18 -3.74 -23.78
C THR A 129 12.40 -2.80 -23.81
N ASP A 130 12.20 -1.54 -23.47
CA ASP A 130 13.24 -0.55 -23.31
C ASP A 130 13.83 -0.73 -21.90
N ASP A 131 14.90 -1.53 -21.82
CA ASP A 131 15.67 -1.82 -20.62
C ASP A 131 16.43 -0.59 -20.08
N SER A 132 16.27 0.59 -20.69
CA SER A 132 16.87 1.81 -20.16
C SER A 132 16.24 2.20 -18.81
N PRO A 133 17.05 2.53 -17.80
CA PRO A 133 16.53 2.99 -16.51
C PRO A 133 15.77 4.29 -16.71
N ARG A 134 14.46 4.26 -16.47
CA ARG A 134 13.60 5.43 -16.65
C ARG A 134 13.90 6.50 -15.62
N GLU A 135 13.88 7.76 -16.06
CA GLU A 135 14.11 8.94 -15.22
C GLU A 135 12.78 9.55 -14.72
N PRO A 136 12.78 10.23 -13.56
CA PRO A 136 11.63 11.02 -13.13
C PRO A 136 11.26 12.07 -14.20
N PHE A 137 9.96 12.25 -14.43
CA PHE A 137 9.39 13.16 -15.43
C PHE A 137 9.67 12.81 -16.91
N ASP A 138 10.08 11.57 -17.21
CA ASP A 138 10.38 11.11 -18.58
C ASP A 138 9.22 10.35 -19.27
N THR A 139 8.04 10.35 -18.66
CA THR A 139 6.83 9.65 -19.15
C THR A 139 5.85 10.62 -19.82
N ASP A 140 4.98 10.08 -20.67
CA ASP A 140 3.86 10.85 -21.24
C ASP A 140 2.78 11.01 -20.16
N ALA A 141 2.98 11.97 -19.26
CA ALA A 141 2.11 12.19 -18.11
C ALA A 141 1.95 13.68 -17.77
N VAL A 142 0.97 13.94 -16.90
CA VAL A 142 0.89 15.18 -16.12
C VAL A 142 1.01 14.85 -14.64
N TRP A 143 1.64 15.75 -13.90
CA TRP A 143 1.83 15.60 -12.46
C TRP A 143 0.94 16.60 -11.73
N ILE A 144 0.10 16.08 -10.84
CA ILE A 144 -0.95 16.84 -10.15
C ILE A 144 -0.65 16.89 -8.65
N PRO A 145 -0.57 18.08 -8.02
CA PRO A 145 -0.38 18.21 -6.58
C PRO A 145 -1.49 17.50 -5.79
N THR A 146 -1.08 16.66 -4.83
CA THR A 146 -1.98 16.00 -3.90
C THR A 146 -1.37 15.89 -2.51
N THR A 147 -2.23 15.85 -1.51
CA THR A 147 -1.89 15.44 -0.15
C THR A 147 -2.48 14.07 0.09
N ALA A 148 -1.65 13.14 0.55
CA ALA A 148 -2.03 11.75 0.77
C ALA A 148 -1.83 11.34 2.22
N VAL A 149 -2.79 10.58 2.75
CA VAL A 149 -2.68 9.89 4.03
C VAL A 149 -2.87 8.40 3.77
N ALA A 150 -2.07 7.55 4.41
CA ALA A 150 -2.21 6.11 4.27
C ALA A 150 -2.06 5.37 5.59
N CYS A 151 -2.79 4.27 5.73
CA CYS A 151 -2.73 3.37 6.86
C CYS A 151 -2.90 1.91 6.41
N LEU A 152 -2.46 0.96 7.24
CA LEU A 152 -2.65 -0.46 6.95
C LEU A 152 -4.07 -0.90 7.32
N VAL A 153 -4.68 -1.66 6.41
CA VAL A 153 -5.93 -2.39 6.55
C VAL A 153 -5.73 -3.82 6.01
N PRO A 154 -4.97 -4.68 6.71
CA PRO A 154 -4.65 -6.02 6.22
C PRO A 154 -5.90 -6.87 5.93
N GLU A 155 -7.01 -6.59 6.61
CA GLU A 155 -8.30 -7.26 6.42
C GLU A 155 -8.86 -7.09 4.99
N SER A 156 -8.42 -6.06 4.26
CA SER A 156 -8.89 -5.76 2.91
C SER A 156 -8.12 -6.49 1.81
N VAL A 157 -7.05 -7.24 2.15
CA VAL A 157 -6.12 -7.85 1.18
C VAL A 157 -6.77 -8.87 0.25
N LEU A 158 -7.87 -9.52 0.62
CA LEU A 158 -8.57 -10.46 -0.24
C LEU A 158 -9.82 -9.87 -0.90
N PRO A 159 -10.77 -9.30 -0.15
CA PRO A 159 -12.03 -8.85 -0.76
C PRO A 159 -11.87 -7.56 -1.56
N LEU A 160 -10.87 -6.73 -1.25
CA LEU A 160 -10.73 -5.37 -1.78
C LEU A 160 -9.29 -5.02 -2.18
N PHE A 161 -8.48 -6.04 -2.51
CA PHE A 161 -7.03 -5.91 -2.67
C PHE A 161 -6.58 -4.83 -3.65
N LEU A 162 -7.40 -4.55 -4.66
CA LEU A 162 -7.25 -3.44 -5.58
C LEU A 162 -8.61 -2.80 -5.76
N THR A 163 -8.81 -1.70 -5.05
CA THR A 163 -10.10 -1.01 -4.99
C THR A 163 -9.91 0.48 -5.05
N ARG A 164 -10.73 1.18 -5.82
CA ARG A 164 -10.81 2.63 -5.87
C ARG A 164 -12.22 3.06 -5.49
N LEU A 165 -12.33 4.08 -4.66
CA LEU A 165 -13.60 4.76 -4.39
C LEU A 165 -13.41 6.25 -4.64
N ASP A 166 -14.10 6.79 -5.64
CA ASP A 166 -14.10 8.21 -5.96
C ASP A 166 -15.34 8.62 -6.76
N ARG A 167 -15.44 9.90 -7.12
CA ARG A 167 -16.54 10.44 -7.92
C ARG A 167 -16.21 10.50 -9.42
N ARG A 168 -15.04 10.01 -9.83
CA ARG A 168 -14.52 10.14 -11.19
C ARG A 168 -14.81 8.86 -11.98
N ASP A 169 -15.26 9.01 -13.21
CA ASP A 169 -15.47 7.87 -14.10
C ASP A 169 -14.13 7.27 -14.56
N LYS A 170 -13.09 8.08 -14.65
CA LYS A 170 -11.77 7.67 -15.13
C LYS A 170 -10.65 8.23 -14.27
N LEU A 171 -9.71 7.38 -13.87
CA LEU A 171 -8.46 7.76 -13.21
C LEU A 171 -7.45 6.64 -13.47
N ALA A 172 -6.82 6.68 -14.64
CA ALA A 172 -5.81 5.70 -14.99
C ALA A 172 -4.58 5.87 -14.08
N PRO A 173 -3.88 4.76 -13.76
CA PRO A 173 -4.12 3.38 -14.18
C PRO A 173 -5.06 2.61 -13.24
N TYR A 174 -5.75 3.28 -12.31
CA TYR A 174 -6.62 2.66 -11.32
C TYR A 174 -8.06 2.45 -11.84
N ASP A 175 -8.22 2.31 -13.15
CA ASP A 175 -9.49 2.01 -13.80
C ASP A 175 -9.72 0.50 -13.79
N PHE A 176 -10.05 -0.04 -12.63
CA PHE A 176 -10.33 -1.46 -12.48
C PHE A 176 -11.62 -1.88 -13.21
N ASP A 177 -11.67 -3.16 -13.58
CA ASP A 177 -12.63 -3.73 -14.51
C ASP A 177 -14.06 -3.78 -13.97
N GLN A 178 -14.23 -3.97 -12.65
CA GLN A 178 -15.55 -3.94 -12.03
C GLN A 178 -15.91 -2.52 -11.62
N ARG A 179 -17.13 -2.09 -11.94
CA ARG A 179 -17.67 -0.77 -11.58
C ARG A 179 -19.01 -0.92 -10.88
N ARG A 180 -19.19 -0.19 -9.79
CA ARG A 180 -20.44 -0.12 -9.03
C ARG A 180 -20.77 1.32 -8.67
N ASP A 181 -22.01 1.73 -8.94
CA ASP A 181 -22.57 3.00 -8.48
C ASP A 181 -23.06 2.85 -7.03
N LEU A 182 -22.77 3.84 -6.18
CA LEU A 182 -23.09 3.77 -4.75
C LEU A 182 -24.32 4.59 -4.36
N SER A 183 -25.05 5.16 -5.32
CA SER A 183 -26.23 5.99 -5.06
C SER A 183 -27.32 5.21 -4.31
N ALA A 184 -27.55 3.94 -4.67
CA ALA A 184 -28.50 3.06 -3.99
C ALA A 184 -28.10 2.71 -2.54
N HIS A 185 -26.86 2.99 -2.16
CA HIS A 185 -26.29 2.71 -0.85
C HIS A 185 -26.03 4.00 -0.04
N GLY A 186 -26.67 5.11 -0.40
CA GLY A 186 -26.58 6.37 0.34
C GLY A 186 -25.35 7.23 0.04
N ALA A 187 -24.58 6.91 -1.01
CA ALA A 187 -23.43 7.70 -1.44
C ALA A 187 -23.60 8.14 -2.91
N PRO A 188 -24.46 9.14 -3.19
CA PRO A 188 -24.71 9.63 -4.55
C PRO A 188 -23.43 10.17 -5.19
N ASP A 189 -23.28 9.95 -6.50
CA ASP A 189 -22.11 10.32 -7.32
C ASP A 189 -20.80 9.60 -7.01
N TRP A 190 -20.75 8.79 -5.94
CA TRP A 190 -19.62 7.95 -5.60
C TRP A 190 -19.67 6.61 -6.32
N ARG A 191 -18.50 6.12 -6.72
CA ARG A 191 -18.35 4.88 -7.45
C ARG A 191 -17.25 4.05 -6.82
N LEU A 192 -17.50 2.76 -6.72
CA LEU A 192 -16.51 1.76 -6.36
C LEU A 192 -16.01 1.09 -7.64
N ARG A 193 -14.69 1.02 -7.81
CA ARG A 193 -14.05 0.17 -8.81
C ARG A 193 -13.20 -0.87 -8.14
N THR A 194 -13.32 -2.12 -8.53
CA THR A 194 -12.51 -3.22 -7.98
C THR A 194 -11.93 -4.07 -9.08
N HIS A 195 -10.78 -4.67 -8.82
CA HIS A 195 -10.20 -5.63 -9.75
C HIS A 195 -10.72 -7.04 -9.49
N GLY A 196 -11.08 -7.75 -10.56
CA GLY A 196 -11.44 -9.16 -10.50
C GLY A 196 -12.89 -9.38 -10.12
N ARG A 197 -13.17 -9.88 -8.91
CA ARG A 197 -14.54 -10.28 -8.55
C ARG A 197 -15.41 -9.06 -8.20
N PRO A 198 -16.69 -9.05 -8.64
CA PRO A 198 -17.65 -8.05 -8.18
C PRO A 198 -17.81 -8.07 -6.66
N VAL A 199 -17.92 -6.89 -6.06
CA VAL A 199 -18.18 -6.74 -4.63
C VAL A 199 -19.68 -6.89 -4.36
N SER A 200 -20.04 -7.71 -3.37
CA SER A 200 -21.43 -7.96 -2.98
C SER A 200 -22.08 -6.73 -2.34
N ASP A 201 -23.40 -6.63 -2.47
CA ASP A 201 -24.22 -5.59 -1.84
C ASP A 201 -24.01 -5.57 -0.32
N ALA A 202 -23.99 -6.74 0.30
CA ALA A 202 -23.77 -6.89 1.73
C ALA A 202 -22.41 -6.32 2.19
N LEU A 203 -21.35 -6.46 1.38
CA LEU A 203 -20.05 -5.87 1.71
C LEU A 203 -20.09 -4.34 1.56
N VAL A 204 -20.73 -3.83 0.51
CA VAL A 204 -20.89 -2.39 0.28
C VAL A 204 -21.72 -1.74 1.39
N ASP A 205 -22.81 -2.37 1.82
CA ASP A 205 -23.66 -1.87 2.91
C ASP A 205 -22.91 -1.82 4.24
N ARG A 206 -22.06 -2.82 4.53
CA ARG A 206 -21.19 -2.79 5.71
C ARG A 206 -20.09 -1.73 5.62
N LEU A 207 -19.59 -1.46 4.41
CA LEU A 207 -18.58 -0.42 4.18
C LEU A 207 -19.15 0.98 4.34
N LEU A 208 -20.33 1.24 3.79
CA LEU A 208 -21.00 2.54 3.79
C LEU A 208 -21.76 2.79 5.10
N THR A 209 -21.05 2.65 6.22
CA THR A 209 -21.54 3.06 7.54
C THR A 209 -21.93 4.54 7.56
N PRO A 210 -22.77 4.99 8.51
CA PRO A 210 -23.11 6.41 8.65
C PRO A 210 -21.88 7.33 8.75
N ALA A 211 -20.82 6.88 9.43
CA ALA A 211 -19.57 7.63 9.54
C ALA A 211 -18.86 7.78 8.18
N VAL A 212 -18.84 6.72 7.36
CA VAL A 212 -18.30 6.79 6.00
C VAL A 212 -19.15 7.71 5.13
N GLN A 213 -20.48 7.60 5.18
CA GLN A 213 -21.37 8.48 4.45
C GLN A 213 -21.17 9.95 4.84
N GLU A 214 -20.92 10.25 6.12
CA GLU A 214 -20.59 11.60 6.57
C GLU A 214 -19.28 12.11 5.95
N VAL A 215 -18.22 11.28 5.96
CA VAL A 215 -16.94 11.61 5.30
C VAL A 215 -17.16 11.89 3.81
N LEU A 216 -17.84 10.99 3.10
CA LEU A 216 -18.11 11.14 1.67
C LEU A 216 -18.98 12.36 1.37
N GLY A 217 -19.97 12.65 2.21
CA GLY A 217 -20.80 13.85 2.11
C GLY A 217 -19.98 15.13 2.27
N ARG A 218 -19.13 15.21 3.30
CA ARG A 218 -18.24 16.36 3.55
C ARG A 218 -17.25 16.58 2.40
N ARG A 219 -16.70 15.49 1.86
CA ARG A 219 -15.68 15.48 0.78
C ARG A 219 -16.28 15.59 -0.63
N SER A 220 -17.61 15.64 -0.75
CA SER A 220 -18.30 15.83 -2.03
C SER A 220 -18.07 17.23 -2.64
N HIS A 221 -17.51 18.18 -1.89
CA HIS A 221 -17.18 19.50 -2.42
C HIS A 221 -15.72 19.63 -2.86
N ASP A 222 -14.86 18.66 -2.52
CA ASP A 222 -13.45 18.71 -2.86
C ASP A 222 -13.25 18.50 -4.38
N PRO A 223 -12.47 19.36 -5.07
CA PRO A 223 -12.16 19.19 -6.49
C PRO A 223 -11.62 17.79 -6.84
N TYR A 224 -10.87 17.20 -5.92
CA TYR A 224 -10.56 15.78 -5.93
C TYR A 224 -10.43 15.25 -4.51
N PHE A 225 -11.18 14.18 -4.25
CA PHE A 225 -10.99 13.30 -3.11
C PHE A 225 -11.16 11.86 -3.61
N GLY A 226 -10.24 10.99 -3.22
CA GLY A 226 -10.24 9.60 -3.67
C GLY A 226 -9.63 8.66 -2.65
N LEU A 227 -10.26 7.51 -2.53
CA LEU A 227 -9.79 6.37 -1.79
C LEU A 227 -9.16 5.36 -2.75
N LEU A 228 -8.05 4.76 -2.33
CA LEU A 228 -7.42 3.67 -3.04
C LEU A 228 -6.92 2.63 -2.04
N VAL A 229 -7.34 1.39 -2.21
CA VAL A 229 -6.83 0.23 -1.49
C VAL A 229 -5.89 -0.52 -2.41
N LEU A 230 -4.64 -0.65 -1.99
CA LEU A 230 -3.61 -1.44 -2.67
C LEU A 230 -3.02 -2.44 -1.69
N ARG A 231 -3.29 -3.73 -1.90
CA ARG A 231 -2.68 -4.86 -1.17
C ARG A 231 -2.70 -4.64 0.35
N GLY A 232 -3.85 -4.27 0.90
CA GLY A 232 -4.01 -4.03 2.34
C GLY A 232 -3.50 -2.68 2.85
N THR A 233 -3.14 -1.76 1.95
CA THR A 233 -2.85 -0.36 2.30
C THR A 233 -3.99 0.53 1.80
N LEU A 234 -4.61 1.26 2.73
CA LEU A 234 -5.53 2.33 2.40
C LEU A 234 -4.74 3.60 2.10
N VAL A 235 -5.04 4.27 0.98
CA VAL A 235 -4.48 5.55 0.58
C VAL A 235 -5.64 6.51 0.28
N VAL A 236 -5.70 7.59 1.03
CA VAL A 236 -6.68 8.67 0.84
C VAL A 236 -5.96 9.87 0.28
N ARG A 237 -6.46 10.41 -0.82
CA ARG A 237 -5.87 11.56 -1.52
C ARG A 237 -6.87 12.68 -1.65
N ARG A 238 -6.38 13.90 -1.47
CA ARG A 238 -7.09 15.13 -1.86
C ARG A 238 -6.23 16.01 -2.75
N ASN A 239 -6.85 16.90 -3.53
CA ASN A 239 -6.10 17.87 -4.33
C ASN A 239 -5.26 18.82 -3.46
N GLY A 240 -4.17 19.30 -4.05
CA GLY A 240 -3.34 20.37 -3.50
C GLY A 240 -2.31 19.91 -2.48
N PHE A 241 -1.33 20.76 -2.23
CA PHE A 241 -0.37 20.59 -1.13
C PHE A 241 -0.88 21.32 0.10
N VAL A 242 -1.57 20.58 0.95
CA VAL A 242 -2.28 21.13 2.11
C VAL A 242 -1.27 21.48 3.19
N LEU A 243 -1.29 22.73 3.65
CA LEU A 243 -0.45 23.22 4.74
C LEU A 243 -1.23 23.57 6.01
N ASP A 244 -2.55 23.73 5.93
CA ASP A 244 -3.39 24.04 7.10
C ASP A 244 -3.42 22.84 8.07
N PRO A 245 -2.92 22.98 9.32
CA PRO A 245 -2.89 21.89 10.30
C PRO A 245 -4.27 21.30 10.57
N THR A 246 -5.31 22.13 10.62
CA THR A 246 -6.67 21.67 10.91
C THR A 246 -7.19 20.77 9.79
N GLU A 247 -6.95 21.16 8.53
CA GLU A 247 -7.35 20.33 7.38
C GLU A 247 -6.54 19.04 7.26
N LEU A 248 -5.27 19.05 7.68
CA LEU A 248 -4.43 17.84 7.75
C LEU A 248 -4.95 16.88 8.83
N ASP A 249 -5.32 17.41 10.00
CA ASP A 249 -5.94 16.62 11.07
C ASP A 249 -7.26 16.00 10.60
N ARG A 250 -8.12 16.78 9.92
CA ARG A 250 -9.38 16.26 9.35
C ARG A 250 -9.14 15.16 8.32
N LEU A 251 -8.18 15.33 7.40
CA LEU A 251 -7.85 14.30 6.41
C LEU A 251 -7.35 13.01 7.07
N ALA A 252 -6.53 13.15 8.13
CA ALA A 252 -6.04 12.01 8.90
C ALA A 252 -7.18 11.29 9.65
N VAL A 253 -8.10 12.04 10.28
CA VAL A 253 -9.28 11.48 10.95
C VAL A 253 -10.18 10.76 9.95
N ASP A 254 -10.51 11.40 8.82
CA ASP A 254 -11.31 10.78 7.76
C ASP A 254 -10.69 9.47 7.28
N THR A 255 -9.35 9.46 7.11
CA THR A 255 -8.61 8.26 6.71
C THR A 255 -8.70 7.14 7.75
N CYS A 256 -8.59 7.46 9.04
CA CYS A 256 -8.73 6.48 10.11
C CYS A 256 -10.16 5.92 10.15
N THR A 257 -11.18 6.76 10.01
CA THR A 257 -12.60 6.35 9.92
C THR A 257 -12.84 5.41 8.75
N LEU A 258 -12.31 5.74 7.56
CA LEU A 258 -12.42 4.92 6.36
C LEU A 258 -11.70 3.57 6.53
N ALA A 259 -10.55 3.55 7.22
CA ALA A 259 -9.80 2.34 7.52
C ALA A 259 -10.53 1.41 8.49
N ASP A 260 -11.14 1.97 9.53
CA ASP A 260 -11.93 1.21 10.50
C ASP A 260 -13.18 0.62 9.84
N ALA A 261 -13.83 1.36 8.96
CA ALA A 261 -14.97 0.88 8.18
C ALA A 261 -14.59 -0.24 7.21
N LEU A 262 -13.46 -0.11 6.49
CA LEU A 262 -12.94 -1.18 5.62
C LEU A 262 -12.64 -2.44 6.43
N ARG A 263 -11.96 -2.31 7.58
CA ARG A 263 -11.72 -3.42 8.49
C ARG A 263 -13.04 -4.08 8.92
N GLY A 264 -14.00 -3.30 9.41
CA GLY A 264 -15.30 -3.79 9.86
C GLY A 264 -16.11 -4.48 8.76
N ALA A 265 -16.05 -3.98 7.52
CA ALA A 265 -16.76 -4.54 6.38
C ALA A 265 -16.16 -5.87 5.90
N CYS A 266 -14.84 -6.01 5.97
CA CYS A 266 -14.10 -7.18 5.49
C CYS A 266 -14.00 -8.30 6.53
N LEU A 267 -13.95 -8.01 7.83
CA LEU A 267 -13.80 -9.03 8.88
C LEU A 267 -14.82 -10.19 8.80
N PRO A 268 -16.11 -9.98 8.49
CA PRO A 268 -17.08 -11.07 8.35
C PRO A 268 -16.80 -12.05 7.20
N GLU A 269 -15.98 -11.67 6.22
CA GLU A 269 -15.59 -12.51 5.08
C GLU A 269 -14.36 -13.40 5.41
N LEU A 270 -13.80 -13.27 6.60
CA LEU A 270 -12.56 -13.89 7.03
C LEU A 270 -12.85 -15.01 8.04
N ALA A 271 -11.92 -15.95 8.16
CA ALA A 271 -12.10 -17.15 8.99
C ALA A 271 -10.88 -17.33 9.91
N PRO A 272 -10.79 -16.56 11.02
CA PRO A 272 -9.63 -16.58 11.90
C PRO A 272 -9.34 -17.97 12.48
N ARG A 273 -8.06 -18.34 12.56
CA ARG A 273 -7.60 -19.63 13.11
C ARG A 273 -6.40 -19.45 14.04
N PRO A 274 -6.08 -20.43 14.91
CA PRO A 274 -4.84 -20.44 15.67
C PRO A 274 -3.60 -20.54 14.77
N LEU A 275 -2.50 -19.87 15.13
CA LEU A 275 -1.26 -19.93 14.35
C LEU A 275 -0.66 -21.35 14.30
N THR A 276 -0.97 -22.23 15.24
CA THR A 276 -0.42 -23.59 15.21
C THR A 276 -1.12 -24.51 14.20
N GLU A 277 -2.29 -24.13 13.68
CA GLU A 277 -3.03 -24.94 12.71
C GLU A 277 -2.37 -24.82 11.33
N PRO A 278 -2.07 -25.94 10.64
CA PRO A 278 -1.53 -25.90 9.28
C PRO A 278 -2.58 -25.38 8.31
N LEU A 279 -2.15 -24.59 7.33
CA LEU A 279 -3.00 -24.11 6.26
C LEU A 279 -2.95 -25.05 5.04
N PRO A 280 -3.97 -25.03 4.17
CA PRO A 280 -3.93 -25.76 2.91
C PRO A 280 -2.71 -25.39 2.07
N SER A 281 -2.20 -26.35 1.31
CA SER A 281 -1.19 -26.06 0.28
C SER A 281 -1.76 -25.16 -0.83
N PRO A 282 -0.91 -24.39 -1.55
CA PRO A 282 -1.36 -23.50 -2.60
C PRO A 282 -2.25 -24.19 -3.63
N ARG A 283 -3.47 -23.66 -3.85
CA ARG A 283 -4.45 -24.28 -4.77
C ARG A 283 -4.17 -23.98 -6.23
N SER A 284 -3.48 -22.88 -6.51
CA SER A 284 -3.14 -22.43 -7.85
C SER A 284 -1.89 -21.56 -7.83
N GLU A 285 -1.39 -21.26 -9.01
CA GLU A 285 -0.35 -20.24 -9.18
C GLU A 285 -0.87 -18.87 -8.70
N HIS A 286 -0.08 -18.18 -7.88
CA HIS A 286 -0.39 -16.82 -7.46
C HIS A 286 -0.15 -15.86 -8.64
N PRO A 287 -1.13 -15.02 -9.04
CA PRO A 287 -1.08 -14.27 -10.30
C PRO A 287 0.06 -13.24 -10.37
N GLU A 288 0.53 -12.75 -9.22
CA GLU A 288 1.65 -11.78 -9.16
C GLU A 288 3.02 -12.45 -9.01
N VAL A 289 3.10 -13.78 -8.91
CA VAL A 289 4.35 -14.52 -8.67
C VAL A 289 4.82 -15.17 -9.97
N THR A 290 5.95 -14.70 -10.50
CA THR A 290 6.58 -15.29 -11.68
C THR A 290 7.12 -16.69 -11.39
N PRO A 291 7.34 -17.54 -12.41
CA PRO A 291 7.91 -18.88 -12.20
C PRO A 291 9.25 -18.87 -11.44
N ALA A 292 10.13 -17.91 -11.74
CA ALA A 292 11.43 -17.78 -11.08
C ALA A 292 11.29 -17.54 -9.56
N TRP A 293 10.36 -16.66 -9.15
CA TRP A 293 10.06 -16.41 -7.75
C TRP A 293 9.46 -17.63 -7.06
N ARG A 294 8.53 -18.31 -7.74
CA ARG A 294 7.90 -19.52 -7.22
C ARG A 294 8.91 -20.63 -6.95
N ASP A 295 9.75 -20.95 -7.93
CA ASP A 295 10.80 -21.95 -7.79
C ASP A 295 11.78 -21.57 -6.68
N GLY A 296 12.03 -20.26 -6.55
CA GLY A 296 12.79 -19.68 -5.47
C GLY A 296 12.23 -19.99 -4.08
N TYR A 297 10.93 -19.73 -3.87
CA TYR A 297 10.25 -20.04 -2.62
C TYR A 297 10.23 -21.54 -2.33
N ILE A 298 10.00 -22.38 -3.34
CA ILE A 298 10.05 -23.84 -3.20
C ILE A 298 11.44 -24.29 -2.73
N ARG A 299 12.53 -23.77 -3.33
CA ARG A 299 13.90 -24.09 -2.90
C ARG A 299 14.16 -23.68 -1.45
N VAL A 300 13.70 -22.49 -1.04
CA VAL A 300 13.81 -22.03 0.36
C VAL A 300 13.05 -22.97 1.29
N ALA A 301 11.81 -23.32 0.96
CA ALA A 301 10.98 -24.22 1.73
C ALA A 301 11.63 -25.60 1.89
N THR A 302 12.07 -26.22 0.78
CA THR A 302 12.73 -27.53 0.80
C THR A 302 13.98 -27.53 1.66
N ARG A 303 14.84 -26.50 1.51
CA ARG A 303 16.08 -26.43 2.29
C ARG A 303 15.83 -26.26 3.78
N LEU A 304 14.84 -25.46 4.16
CA LEU A 304 14.48 -25.24 5.56
C LEU A 304 13.56 -26.34 6.13
N GLY A 305 13.18 -27.33 5.31
CA GLY A 305 12.24 -28.38 5.73
C GLY A 305 10.83 -27.87 6.02
N LEU A 306 10.41 -26.76 5.39
CA LEU A 306 9.11 -26.14 5.59
C LEU A 306 8.11 -26.60 4.52
N ALA A 307 6.84 -26.72 4.91
CA ALA A 307 5.73 -27.00 4.02
C ALA A 307 5.18 -25.70 3.41
N MET A 308 4.94 -25.69 2.10
CA MET A 308 4.29 -24.55 1.43
C MET A 308 2.81 -24.47 1.83
N GLU A 309 2.37 -23.26 2.16
CA GLU A 309 0.99 -22.93 2.48
C GLU A 309 0.43 -21.90 1.50
N ASP A 310 -0.90 -21.92 1.32
CA ASP A 310 -1.62 -20.99 0.46
C ASP A 310 -1.59 -19.56 1.03
N PRO A 311 -1.02 -18.58 0.31
CA PRO A 311 -0.92 -17.20 0.79
C PRO A 311 -2.27 -16.52 1.05
N ASP A 312 -3.32 -16.88 0.29
CA ASP A 312 -4.64 -16.29 0.51
C ASP A 312 -5.30 -16.91 1.75
N GLU A 313 -5.13 -18.21 1.99
CA GLU A 313 -5.58 -18.83 3.25
C GLU A 313 -4.90 -18.23 4.47
N LEU A 314 -3.64 -17.79 4.36
CA LEU A 314 -2.96 -17.06 5.43
C LEU A 314 -3.68 -15.75 5.78
N HIS A 315 -4.07 -14.96 4.77
CA HIS A 315 -4.84 -13.72 5.00
C HIS A 315 -6.24 -14.00 5.56
N ARG A 316 -6.88 -15.11 5.19
CA ARG A 316 -8.18 -15.52 5.78
C ARG A 316 -8.05 -15.91 7.25
N ALA A 317 -7.00 -16.67 7.58
CA ALA A 317 -6.76 -17.21 8.91
C ALA A 317 -6.20 -16.18 9.90
N PHE A 318 -5.42 -15.21 9.41
CA PHE A 318 -4.72 -14.23 10.24
C PHE A 318 -4.94 -12.80 9.71
N PRO A 319 -6.20 -12.32 9.69
CA PRO A 319 -6.58 -11.13 8.94
C PRO A 319 -6.04 -9.80 9.48
N SER A 320 -5.57 -9.79 10.73
CA SER A 320 -5.03 -8.58 11.39
C SER A 320 -3.51 -8.61 11.54
N LEU A 321 -2.80 -9.48 10.81
CA LEU A 321 -1.33 -9.45 10.81
C LEU A 321 -0.85 -8.11 10.22
N PRO A 322 0.05 -7.38 10.91
CA PRO A 322 0.63 -6.13 10.41
C PRO A 322 1.71 -6.38 9.35
N LEU A 323 1.41 -7.24 8.37
CA LEU A 323 2.26 -7.48 7.21
C LEU A 323 2.00 -6.39 6.18
N PRO A 324 3.04 -5.69 5.70
CA PRO A 324 2.85 -4.68 4.67
C PRO A 324 2.67 -5.38 3.31
N GLY A 325 1.52 -5.19 2.69
CA GLY A 325 1.23 -5.74 1.37
C GLY A 325 0.44 -7.05 1.36
N ARG A 326 0.42 -7.71 0.20
CA ARG A 326 -0.20 -9.02 0.00
C ARG A 326 0.85 -10.11 0.13
N VAL A 327 0.53 -11.19 0.83
CA VAL A 327 1.46 -12.32 0.96
C VAL A 327 1.48 -13.07 -0.35
N VAL A 328 2.69 -13.32 -0.83
CA VAL A 328 2.98 -13.99 -2.11
C VAL A 328 3.57 -15.39 -1.91
N ALA A 329 4.08 -15.67 -0.71
CA ALA A 329 4.50 -17.01 -0.30
C ALA A 329 4.39 -17.16 1.23
N ALA A 330 3.93 -18.33 1.67
CA ALA A 330 3.88 -18.72 3.07
C ALA A 330 4.43 -20.15 3.21
N MET A 331 5.20 -20.37 4.26
CA MET A 331 5.86 -21.64 4.57
C MET A 331 5.75 -21.90 6.07
N ALA A 332 5.33 -23.09 6.48
CA ALA A 332 5.17 -23.48 7.88
C ALA A 332 6.00 -24.71 8.24
N GLY A 333 6.48 -24.77 9.49
CA GLY A 333 7.24 -25.90 10.00
C GLY A 333 8.11 -25.54 11.21
N ASP A 334 9.06 -26.41 11.53
CA ASP A 334 10.11 -26.12 12.50
C ASP A 334 11.12 -25.14 11.89
N LEU A 335 11.17 -23.93 12.42
CA LEU A 335 12.08 -22.87 11.99
C LEU A 335 13.51 -23.06 12.54
N GLY A 336 13.69 -23.98 13.50
CA GLY A 336 14.96 -24.34 14.08
C GLY A 336 14.91 -24.52 15.60
N GLY A 337 15.38 -25.68 16.08
CA GLY A 337 15.45 -25.99 17.51
C GLY A 337 14.08 -26.29 18.14
N GLY A 338 13.16 -26.89 17.38
CA GLY A 338 11.80 -27.24 17.82
C GLY A 338 10.79 -26.10 17.75
N VAL A 339 11.22 -24.91 17.32
CA VAL A 339 10.37 -23.71 17.29
C VAL A 339 9.51 -23.74 16.02
N HIS A 340 8.23 -24.04 16.19
CA HIS A 340 7.28 -24.04 15.08
C HIS A 340 6.78 -22.63 14.77
N GLY A 341 6.69 -22.30 13.49
CA GLY A 341 6.19 -21.00 13.04
C GLY A 341 6.02 -20.93 11.53
N ARG A 342 5.93 -19.71 11.01
CA ARG A 342 5.85 -19.45 9.57
C ARG A 342 6.92 -18.49 9.09
N LEU A 343 7.45 -18.76 7.90
CA LEU A 343 8.18 -17.80 7.08
C LEU A 343 7.24 -17.30 5.98
N VAL A 344 7.05 -15.99 5.90
CA VAL A 344 6.13 -15.38 4.92
C VAL A 344 6.82 -14.29 4.12
N TYR A 345 6.40 -14.11 2.88
CA TYR A 345 6.85 -13.05 1.99
C TYR A 345 5.67 -12.21 1.54
N ALA A 346 5.73 -10.90 1.78
CA ALA A 346 4.68 -9.96 1.41
C ALA A 346 5.17 -8.91 0.42
N ALA A 347 4.37 -8.61 -0.60
CA ALA A 347 4.65 -7.62 -1.61
C ALA A 347 3.70 -6.42 -1.44
N GLU A 348 4.28 -5.25 -1.16
CA GLU A 348 3.57 -3.97 -1.09
C GLU A 348 3.19 -3.45 -2.50
N LEU A 349 3.92 -3.90 -3.50
CA LEU A 349 3.77 -3.57 -4.92
C LEU A 349 3.52 -4.85 -5.72
N ASN A 350 3.19 -4.73 -7.00
CA ASN A 350 3.13 -5.90 -7.86
C ASN A 350 4.51 -6.56 -7.92
N LEU A 351 4.61 -7.83 -7.50
CA LEU A 351 5.89 -8.51 -7.39
C LEU A 351 6.56 -8.71 -8.76
N ALA A 352 5.78 -9.08 -9.79
CA ALA A 352 6.31 -9.27 -11.14
C ALA A 352 6.91 -7.98 -11.74
N ALA A 353 6.39 -6.80 -11.38
CA ALA A 353 6.92 -5.52 -11.85
C ALA A 353 8.01 -4.93 -10.94
N SER A 354 7.90 -5.14 -9.62
CA SER A 354 8.81 -4.51 -8.65
C SER A 354 10.01 -5.36 -8.25
N GLU A 355 9.91 -6.68 -8.45
CA GLU A 355 10.85 -7.69 -7.96
C GLU A 355 11.19 -7.54 -6.48
N ARG A 356 10.22 -7.07 -5.68
CA ARG A 356 10.39 -6.80 -4.25
C ARG A 356 9.33 -7.48 -3.42
N ALA A 357 9.78 -8.37 -2.55
CA ALA A 357 9.00 -8.93 -1.46
C ALA A 357 9.76 -8.78 -0.14
N ARG A 358 9.00 -8.62 0.95
CA ARG A 358 9.50 -8.47 2.31
C ARG A 358 9.23 -9.75 3.09
N GLY A 359 10.29 -10.31 3.67
CA GLY A 359 10.20 -11.46 4.54
C GLY A 359 9.74 -11.08 5.94
N ALA A 360 8.95 -11.96 6.56
CA ALA A 360 8.63 -11.90 7.98
C ALA A 360 8.56 -13.31 8.58
N VAL A 361 8.84 -13.42 9.87
CA VAL A 361 8.67 -14.64 10.65
C VAL A 361 7.48 -14.47 11.60
N LEU A 362 6.58 -15.45 11.60
CA LEU A 362 5.40 -15.50 12.47
C LEU A 362 5.62 -16.58 13.53
N LEU A 363 5.49 -16.20 14.80
CA LEU A 363 5.61 -17.10 15.95
C LEU A 363 4.36 -16.98 16.83
N ALA A 364 3.94 -18.08 17.45
CA ALA A 364 2.85 -18.03 18.41
C ALA A 364 3.31 -17.22 19.62
N ALA A 365 2.49 -16.26 20.05
CA ALA A 365 2.74 -15.53 21.29
C ALA A 365 2.18 -16.33 22.47
N ALA A 366 2.88 -16.29 23.61
CA ALA A 366 2.36 -16.88 24.83
C ALA A 366 1.02 -16.21 25.23
N PRO A 367 0.05 -16.94 25.80
CA PRO A 367 -1.19 -16.36 26.30
C PRO A 367 -0.91 -15.17 27.24
N GLY A 368 -1.60 -14.06 27.01
CA GLY A 368 -1.42 -12.82 27.80
C GLY A 368 -0.21 -11.97 27.41
N SER A 369 0.52 -12.31 26.35
CA SER A 369 1.59 -11.44 25.82
C SER A 369 1.03 -10.05 25.48
N PRO A 370 1.68 -8.97 25.94
CA PRO A 370 1.19 -7.62 25.68
C PRO A 370 1.26 -7.30 24.18
N GLU A 371 0.25 -6.60 23.69
CA GLU A 371 0.31 -6.06 22.34
C GLU A 371 1.37 -4.96 22.25
N THR A 372 2.16 -4.97 21.18
CA THR A 372 3.10 -3.86 20.89
C THR A 372 2.35 -2.59 20.49
N PRO A 373 3.00 -1.42 20.38
CA PRO A 373 2.40 -0.27 19.69
C PRO A 373 1.96 -0.60 18.25
N ALA A 374 1.00 0.14 17.70
CA ALA A 374 0.50 -0.07 16.32
C ALA A 374 1.58 0.13 15.25
N SER A 375 2.58 0.96 15.55
CA SER A 375 3.79 1.15 14.75
C SER A 375 4.72 -0.07 14.72
N GLY A 376 4.53 -1.03 15.63
CA GLY A 376 5.54 -2.01 15.99
C GLY A 376 6.68 -1.39 16.78
N VAL A 377 7.60 -2.24 17.24
CA VAL A 377 8.85 -1.86 17.90
C VAL A 377 10.00 -2.12 16.93
N ARG A 378 10.80 -1.10 16.64
CA ARG A 378 11.97 -1.22 15.76
C ARG A 378 13.18 -1.71 16.55
N HIS A 379 13.85 -2.70 15.98
CA HIS A 379 15.09 -3.27 16.51
C HIS A 379 16.16 -3.19 15.43
N ASP A 380 16.84 -2.04 15.35
CA ASP A 380 17.78 -1.75 14.26
C ASP A 380 18.98 -2.71 14.25
N ASP A 381 19.47 -3.12 15.43
CA ASP A 381 20.56 -4.12 15.57
C ASP A 381 20.19 -5.47 14.94
N TRP A 382 18.91 -5.84 15.04
CA TRP A 382 18.37 -7.08 14.48
C TRP A 382 17.86 -6.90 13.05
N ARG A 383 17.71 -5.64 12.61
CA ARG A 383 17.07 -5.24 11.36
C ARG A 383 15.65 -5.81 11.22
N LEU A 384 14.89 -5.71 12.32
CA LEU A 384 13.53 -6.21 12.44
C LEU A 384 12.58 -5.12 12.96
N VAL A 385 11.31 -5.22 12.55
CA VAL A 385 10.18 -4.60 13.27
C VAL A 385 9.39 -5.71 13.92
N HIS A 386 9.20 -5.62 15.24
CA HIS A 386 8.45 -6.58 16.03
C HIS A 386 7.04 -6.07 16.30
N HIS A 387 6.05 -6.90 15.97
CA HIS A 387 4.67 -6.70 16.40
C HIS A 387 4.19 -7.89 17.21
N THR A 388 3.37 -7.65 18.23
CA THR A 388 2.56 -8.66 18.90
C THR A 388 1.09 -8.31 18.68
N ARG A 389 0.36 -9.12 17.92
CA ARG A 389 -1.05 -8.89 17.58
C ARG A 389 -1.82 -10.19 17.58
N ALA A 390 -3.00 -10.21 18.19
CA ALA A 390 -3.92 -11.35 18.15
C ALA A 390 -3.23 -12.72 18.43
N GLY A 391 -2.37 -12.76 19.45
CA GLY A 391 -1.66 -13.99 19.83
C GLY A 391 -0.52 -14.41 18.89
N THR A 392 -0.05 -13.53 18.01
CA THR A 392 1.06 -13.78 17.09
C THR A 392 2.15 -12.72 17.25
N HIS A 393 3.41 -13.16 17.35
CA HIS A 393 4.58 -12.31 17.13
C HIS A 393 4.88 -12.28 15.63
N VAL A 394 4.99 -11.07 15.06
CA VAL A 394 5.34 -10.83 13.66
C VAL A 394 6.67 -10.08 13.63
N LEU A 395 7.69 -10.71 13.07
CA LEU A 395 9.05 -10.20 12.97
C LEU A 395 9.33 -9.84 11.51
N VAL A 396 9.06 -8.59 11.15
CA VAL A 396 9.17 -8.10 9.77
C VAL A 396 10.59 -7.63 9.50
N SER A 397 11.21 -8.11 8.43
CA SER A 397 12.55 -7.69 8.02
C SER A 397 12.56 -6.26 7.49
N THR A 398 13.50 -5.44 7.99
CA THR A 398 13.76 -4.12 7.40
C THR A 398 14.71 -4.17 6.20
N MET A 399 15.37 -5.31 5.97
CA MET A 399 16.33 -5.50 4.88
C MET A 399 15.73 -6.07 3.60
N THR A 400 14.90 -7.11 3.72
CA THR A 400 14.55 -7.94 2.56
C THR A 400 13.81 -7.10 1.52
N ALA A 401 14.42 -6.98 0.35
CA ALA A 401 13.89 -6.23 -0.79
C ALA A 401 14.34 -6.87 -2.12
N GLY A 402 14.29 -8.20 -2.22
CA GLY A 402 14.65 -8.95 -3.44
C GLY A 402 14.84 -10.46 -3.20
N PHE A 403 14.99 -11.22 -4.28
CA PHE A 403 15.32 -12.66 -4.24
C PHE A 403 16.84 -12.86 -4.11
N TYR A 404 17.43 -12.39 -3.01
CA TYR A 404 18.82 -12.69 -2.66
C TYR A 404 18.85 -13.82 -1.63
N PRO A 405 19.27 -15.05 -1.98
CA PRO A 405 19.20 -16.21 -1.09
C PRO A 405 19.82 -15.97 0.29
N GLU A 406 20.96 -15.28 0.32
CA GLU A 406 21.71 -14.92 1.53
C GLU A 406 20.91 -14.03 2.49
N GLU A 407 20.10 -13.11 1.97
CA GLU A 407 19.25 -12.23 2.79
C GLU A 407 18.04 -12.96 3.38
N GLN A 408 17.54 -13.96 2.65
CA GLN A 408 16.35 -14.74 3.00
C GLN A 408 16.65 -15.82 4.06
N GLU A 409 17.83 -16.41 4.02
CA GLU A 409 18.28 -17.44 4.98
C GLU A 409 18.56 -16.85 6.36
N GLY A 410 19.32 -15.75 6.38
CA GLY A 410 19.65 -15.09 7.64
C GLY A 410 18.43 -14.51 8.35
N LEU A 411 17.28 -14.37 7.69
CA LEU A 411 16.06 -13.85 8.33
C LEU A 411 15.57 -14.77 9.44
N VAL A 412 15.44 -16.08 9.17
CA VAL A 412 14.91 -17.02 10.17
C VAL A 412 15.87 -17.09 11.37
N GLU A 413 17.17 -17.19 11.11
CA GLU A 413 18.19 -17.23 12.16
C GLU A 413 18.17 -15.95 13.02
N ARG A 414 18.15 -14.76 12.40
CA ARG A 414 18.07 -13.47 13.10
C ARG A 414 16.78 -13.35 13.91
N ALA A 415 15.65 -13.74 13.34
CA ALA A 415 14.34 -13.68 14.00
C ALA A 415 14.28 -14.62 15.22
N LEU A 416 14.82 -15.84 15.11
CA LEU A 416 14.88 -16.79 16.23
C LEU A 416 15.88 -16.35 17.30
N ALA A 417 17.03 -15.81 16.91
CA ALA A 417 18.00 -15.27 17.86
C ALA A 417 17.41 -14.07 18.63
N PHE A 418 16.71 -13.16 17.95
CA PHE A 418 15.94 -12.08 18.58
C PHE A 418 14.88 -12.63 19.53
N ALA A 419 14.07 -13.59 19.09
CA ALA A 419 12.99 -14.17 19.89
C ALA A 419 13.52 -14.87 21.16
N ARG A 420 14.66 -15.56 21.08
CA ARG A 420 15.33 -16.17 22.24
C ARG A 420 15.86 -15.11 23.20
N ALA A 421 16.56 -14.10 22.69
CA ALA A 421 17.11 -13.01 23.50
C ALA A 421 16.01 -12.20 24.20
N GLY A 422 14.87 -12.00 23.54
CA GLY A 422 13.72 -11.27 24.05
C GLY A 422 12.72 -12.10 24.88
N GLY A 423 12.94 -13.41 25.05
CA GLY A 423 12.02 -14.29 25.77
C GLY A 423 10.64 -14.43 25.12
N LEU A 424 10.56 -14.28 23.78
CA LEU A 424 9.31 -14.33 23.02
C LEU A 424 8.84 -15.77 22.71
N LEU A 425 9.70 -16.76 22.94
CA LEU A 425 9.37 -18.16 22.68
C LEU A 425 8.64 -18.75 23.88
N SER A 426 7.47 -19.35 23.64
CA SER A 426 6.82 -20.22 24.63
C SER A 426 7.74 -21.40 24.93
N ARG A 427 7.98 -21.66 26.22
CA ARG A 427 8.71 -22.85 26.68
C ARG A 427 7.97 -24.14 26.38
#